data_AF-A0A968H5B4-F1
#
_entry.id   AF-A0A968H5B4-F1
#
_cell.length_a   1.000
_cell.length_b   1.000
_cell.length_c   1.000
_cell.angle_alpha   90.00
_cell.angle_beta   90.00
_cell.angle_gamma   90.00
#
_symmetry.space_group_name_H-M   'P 1'
#
loop_
_entity.id
_entity.type
_entity.pdbx_description
1 polymer ?
#
loop_
_entity_poly.entity_id
_entity_poly.type
_entity_poly.pdbx_seq_one_letter_code
_entity_poly.pdbx_strand_id
1 'polypeptide(L)'
;MKTDDQKARHLFEQLLASEPLEPRGWFRWLHNHYLGRYGLRYPVLVTGEDFNDVWGKASDMAEPLYQRVGTPEEWALLLNRNAWAAGMGGKLSHTVLHYLKLLTREARGAFLAGLSELHSDSKIIERALDFLPSLELSPESLCQLACNAIKYNKPDLLQALLVKYPAPTDRIRRFGAYAMPDDWENREIEKLSNRVIDLILEAALISNNTAAARLALEHGADPNIPVWQLERSCNKRYSALGYAIDTEFIYDSETHKDMVDLLLESGASAAGIAYAGYNSELALALAQGEKELVDRLIFQGASLSRPADDTERVTIRTEGSESMVISPGGPNFFGHFGRELHWAHEKIGSIIPLVPVSEKQVFYTADAQGGRSYTMMDTVVGNVSALKQYEALGLDTRLSAEELCTAVKADAFDSLVYLLSHYGESARDRAMFRIRRFRPDIGAARRYLEAVPQPDGVNLAADFDPQRKEYFTLPDGSRLYADLSALASPGHNLGPCHAGHFWLREDTVVLRRRKDRVIVRRLEKRWRMEPLPLRKPGTCREQRYLDECLPLIREIDGQCIHLGVTLGNVIWLLPSCELRDTTAPWRELPAYVAIQDQAEKRIREQVAWNSEGYAPAEA
;
A
#
# COMPACT_ATOMS: atom_id res chain seq x y z
N MET A 1 -47.18 5.63 39.14
CA MET A 1 -46.15 4.88 38.39
C MET A 1 -46.82 3.69 37.73
N LYS A 2 -46.59 3.44 36.43
CA LYS A 2 -47.07 2.20 35.79
C LYS A 2 -46.37 1.00 36.43
N THR A 3 -47.09 -0.10 36.67
CA THR A 3 -46.47 -1.37 37.07
C THR A 3 -45.59 -1.90 35.94
N ASP A 4 -44.62 -2.77 36.23
CA ASP A 4 -43.75 -3.32 35.18
C ASP A 4 -44.54 -4.10 34.12
N ASP A 5 -45.66 -4.73 34.51
CA ASP A 5 -46.56 -5.41 33.59
C ASP A 5 -47.27 -4.43 32.65
N GLN A 6 -47.71 -3.27 33.16
CA GLN A 6 -48.29 -2.21 32.34
C GLN A 6 -47.27 -1.59 31.38
N LYS A 7 -46.01 -1.47 31.80
CA LYS A 7 -44.92 -1.01 30.92
C LYS A 7 -44.64 -2.05 29.83
N ALA A 8 -44.55 -3.33 30.20
CA ALA A 8 -44.31 -4.43 29.26
C ALA A 8 -45.45 -4.57 28.24
N ARG A 9 -46.72 -4.51 28.66
CA ARG A 9 -47.86 -4.55 27.71
C ARG A 9 -47.87 -3.36 26.76
N HIS A 10 -47.63 -2.16 27.29
CA HIS A 10 -47.52 -0.96 26.46
C HIS A 10 -46.38 -1.06 25.44
N LEU A 11 -45.23 -1.58 25.86
CA LEU A 11 -44.07 -1.78 24.97
C LEU A 11 -44.36 -2.84 23.90
N PHE A 12 -45.05 -3.93 24.26
CA PHE A 12 -45.48 -4.95 23.30
C PHE A 12 -46.46 -4.40 22.26
N GLU A 13 -47.42 -3.57 22.67
CA GLU A 13 -48.33 -2.87 21.76
C GLU A 13 -47.58 -1.90 20.84
N GLN A 14 -46.56 -1.19 21.34
CA GLN A 14 -45.69 -0.36 20.53
C GLN A 14 -44.92 -1.17 19.48
N LEU A 15 -44.39 -2.34 19.84
CA LEU A 15 -43.70 -3.24 18.92
C LEU A 15 -44.64 -3.83 17.84
N LEU A 16 -45.90 -4.11 18.20
CA LEU A 16 -46.91 -4.54 17.23
C LEU A 16 -47.30 -3.43 16.27
N ALA A 17 -47.31 -2.18 16.75
CA ALA A 17 -47.62 -1.00 15.95
C ALA A 17 -46.44 -0.53 15.10
N SER A 18 -45.19 -0.78 15.53
CA SER A 18 -44.00 -0.31 14.81
C SER A 18 -43.92 -0.91 13.42
N GLU A 19 -43.51 -0.10 12.44
CA GLU A 19 -43.15 -0.62 11.14
C GLU A 19 -42.06 -1.68 11.28
N PRO A 20 -42.13 -2.77 10.50
CA PRO A 20 -41.02 -3.71 10.42
C PRO A 20 -39.75 -2.91 10.19
N LEU A 21 -38.79 -3.05 11.11
CA LEU A 21 -37.44 -2.68 10.75
C LEU A 21 -37.05 -3.69 9.68
N GLU A 22 -37.17 -3.24 8.42
CA GLU A 22 -36.37 -3.82 7.36
C GLU A 22 -34.96 -3.91 7.93
N PRO A 23 -34.25 -4.99 7.66
CA PRO A 23 -32.87 -5.03 8.02
C PRO A 23 -32.21 -3.76 7.44
N ARG A 24 -31.49 -3.04 8.27
CA ARG A 24 -30.96 -1.71 7.95
C ARG A 24 -29.49 -1.81 8.32
N GLY A 25 -28.62 -1.96 7.32
CA GLY A 25 -27.18 -2.11 7.53
C GLY A 25 -26.57 -3.48 7.21
N TRP A 26 -27.21 -4.28 6.37
CA TRP A 26 -26.97 -5.71 6.04
C TRP A 26 -25.53 -6.18 5.75
N PHE A 27 -24.59 -5.27 5.54
CA PHE A 27 -23.16 -5.58 5.43
C PHE A 27 -22.35 -4.54 6.16
N ARG A 28 -22.76 -4.19 7.37
CA ARG A 28 -22.13 -3.12 8.13
C ARG A 28 -20.62 -3.25 8.15
N TRP A 29 -20.07 -4.46 8.17
CA TRP A 29 -18.64 -4.69 8.07
C TRP A 29 -18.06 -4.53 6.65
N LEU A 30 -18.72 -4.99 5.58
CA LEU A 30 -18.35 -4.71 4.18
C LEU A 30 -18.29 -3.19 3.96
N HIS A 31 -19.25 -2.50 4.56
CA HIS A 31 -19.42 -1.06 4.52
C HIS A 31 -18.77 -0.35 5.72
N ASN A 32 -18.08 -1.04 6.64
CA ASN A 32 -17.49 -0.36 7.81
C ASN A 32 -16.26 0.44 7.38
N HIS A 33 -15.63 0.03 6.27
CA HIS A 33 -14.68 0.87 5.54
C HIS A 33 -15.35 2.22 5.20
N TYR A 34 -16.58 2.20 4.66
CA TYR A 34 -17.42 3.39 4.46
C TYR A 34 -17.70 4.16 5.76
N LEU A 35 -18.10 3.46 6.82
CA LEU A 35 -18.48 4.08 8.08
C LEU A 35 -17.30 4.65 8.90
N GLY A 36 -16.04 4.39 8.56
CA GLY A 36 -14.90 5.00 9.27
C GLY A 36 -14.89 6.54 9.19
N ARG A 37 -15.39 7.09 8.08
CA ARG A 37 -15.57 8.53 7.83
C ARG A 37 -16.89 9.05 8.39
N TYR A 38 -17.94 8.24 8.32
CA TYR A 38 -19.32 8.64 8.62
C TYR A 38 -19.81 8.29 10.02
N GLY A 39 -19.23 7.29 10.68
CA GLY A 39 -19.68 6.81 11.98
C GLY A 39 -19.55 7.84 13.10
N LEU A 40 -18.69 8.85 12.92
CA LEU A 40 -18.61 10.02 13.80
C LEU A 40 -19.64 11.10 13.46
N ARG A 41 -20.06 11.21 12.19
CA ARG A 41 -21.07 12.20 11.73
C ARG A 41 -22.50 11.67 11.83
N TYR A 42 -22.65 10.37 11.74
CA TYR A 42 -23.91 9.64 11.73
C TYR A 42 -23.77 8.41 12.61
N PRO A 43 -23.66 8.57 13.94
CA PRO A 43 -23.67 7.45 14.88
C PRO A 43 -24.91 6.55 14.68
N VAL A 44 -25.98 7.11 14.11
CA VAL A 44 -27.18 6.40 13.62
C VAL A 44 -26.87 5.25 12.66
N LEU A 45 -25.90 5.40 11.77
CA LEU A 45 -25.47 4.34 10.85
C LEU A 45 -24.67 3.23 11.58
N VAL A 46 -24.15 3.54 12.77
CA VAL A 46 -23.33 2.66 13.60
C VAL A 46 -24.17 1.99 14.69
N THR A 47 -25.19 2.61 15.25
CA THR A 47 -25.97 1.98 16.33
C THR A 47 -27.41 1.70 15.92
N GLY A 48 -27.87 2.24 14.79
CA GLY A 48 -29.29 2.29 14.44
C GLY A 48 -30.04 3.06 15.52
N GLU A 49 -30.26 4.37 15.38
CA GLU A 49 -31.07 5.10 16.39
C GLU A 49 -32.45 4.47 16.58
N ASP A 50 -33.03 3.90 15.51
CA ASP A 50 -34.28 3.14 15.56
C ASP A 50 -34.21 1.89 16.46
N PHE A 51 -33.02 1.31 16.61
CA PHE A 51 -32.81 0.17 17.49
C PHE A 51 -32.78 0.58 18.96
N ASN A 52 -32.37 1.81 19.27
CA ASN A 52 -32.24 2.30 20.64
C ASN A 52 -33.56 2.80 21.28
N ASP A 53 -34.64 2.95 20.52
CA ASP A 53 -35.93 3.37 21.10
C ASP A 53 -36.75 2.18 21.62
N VAL A 54 -37.66 1.63 20.81
CA VAL A 54 -38.61 0.60 21.26
C VAL A 54 -37.93 -0.77 21.42
N TRP A 55 -37.05 -1.15 20.49
CA TRP A 55 -36.38 -2.45 20.50
C TRP A 55 -35.30 -2.56 21.58
N GLY A 56 -34.56 -1.48 21.85
CA GLY A 56 -33.59 -1.41 22.95
C GLY A 56 -34.27 -1.58 24.31
N LYS A 57 -35.37 -0.83 24.54
CA LYS A 57 -36.22 -1.00 25.73
C LYS A 57 -36.78 -2.42 25.83
N ALA A 58 -37.17 -3.03 24.71
CA ALA A 58 -37.69 -4.40 24.68
C ALA A 58 -36.62 -5.43 25.05
N SER A 59 -35.39 -5.26 24.56
CA SER A 59 -34.25 -6.10 24.97
C SER A 59 -33.99 -6.00 26.48
N ASP A 60 -34.03 -4.80 27.05
CA ASP A 60 -33.84 -4.62 28.50
C ASP A 60 -34.98 -5.21 29.34
N MET A 61 -36.17 -5.33 28.75
CA MET A 61 -37.37 -5.91 29.36
C MET A 61 -37.72 -7.31 28.81
N ALA A 62 -36.76 -8.04 28.23
CA ALA A 62 -37.04 -9.31 27.54
C ALA A 62 -37.75 -10.34 28.43
N GLU A 63 -37.31 -10.52 29.68
CA GLU A 63 -37.89 -11.50 30.60
C GLU A 63 -39.33 -11.12 31.04
N PRO A 64 -39.62 -9.87 31.51
CA PRO A 64 -40.99 -9.44 31.76
C PRO A 64 -41.91 -9.49 30.53
N LEU A 65 -41.42 -9.10 29.36
CA LEU A 65 -42.18 -9.19 28.11
C LEU A 65 -42.58 -10.64 27.84
N TYR A 66 -41.62 -11.55 27.90
CA TYR A 66 -41.82 -12.97 27.66
C TYR A 66 -42.80 -13.61 28.64
N GLN A 67 -42.57 -13.45 29.93
CA GLN A 67 -43.30 -14.20 30.95
C GLN A 67 -44.71 -13.66 31.20
N ARG A 68 -44.96 -12.38 30.89
CA ARG A 68 -46.11 -11.65 31.44
C ARG A 68 -47.00 -10.99 30.40
N VAL A 69 -46.59 -10.97 29.13
CA VAL A 69 -47.27 -10.22 28.08
C VAL A 69 -47.34 -11.05 26.80
N GLY A 70 -48.51 -11.11 26.18
CA GLY A 70 -48.67 -11.75 24.88
C GLY A 70 -49.16 -13.19 24.98
N THR A 71 -50.13 -13.59 24.15
CA THR A 71 -50.34 -15.02 23.88
C THR A 71 -49.26 -15.54 22.91
N PRO A 72 -49.02 -16.86 22.82
CA PRO A 72 -48.11 -17.42 21.81
C PRO A 72 -48.42 -16.95 20.38
N GLU A 73 -49.70 -16.72 20.06
CA GLU A 73 -50.16 -16.22 18.77
C GLU A 73 -49.81 -14.73 18.58
N GLU A 74 -49.98 -13.90 19.61
CA GLU A 74 -49.57 -12.49 19.58
C GLU A 74 -48.04 -12.38 19.37
N TRP A 75 -47.26 -13.25 20.04
CA TRP A 75 -45.82 -13.34 19.85
C TRP A 75 -45.45 -13.84 18.46
N ALA A 76 -46.11 -14.87 17.96
CA ALA A 76 -45.88 -15.35 16.60
C ALA A 76 -46.15 -14.24 15.59
N LEU A 77 -47.23 -13.48 15.74
CA LEU A 77 -47.54 -12.34 14.87
C LEU A 77 -46.43 -11.27 14.94
N LEU A 78 -46.04 -10.87 16.15
CA LEU A 78 -45.01 -9.86 16.35
C LEU A 78 -43.67 -10.27 15.73
N LEU A 79 -43.22 -11.49 16.05
CA LEU A 79 -41.91 -12.00 15.65
C LEU A 79 -41.85 -12.37 14.17
N ASN A 80 -42.95 -12.83 13.56
CA ASN A 80 -42.98 -13.03 12.11
C ASN A 80 -42.82 -11.71 11.36
N ARG A 81 -43.43 -10.63 11.88
CA ARG A 81 -43.35 -9.30 11.28
C ARG A 81 -42.00 -8.61 11.49
N ASN A 82 -41.33 -8.86 12.63
CA ASN A 82 -40.13 -8.15 13.05
C ASN A 82 -38.94 -9.09 13.32
N ALA A 83 -38.86 -10.21 12.62
CA ALA A 83 -37.94 -11.29 12.94
C ALA A 83 -36.48 -10.85 13.00
N TRP A 84 -36.02 -10.05 12.03
CA TRP A 84 -34.65 -9.53 12.02
C TRP A 84 -34.33 -8.69 13.24
N ALA A 85 -35.19 -7.70 13.54
CA ALA A 85 -35.00 -6.84 14.70
C ALA A 85 -34.99 -7.63 16.00
N ALA A 86 -35.83 -8.66 16.10
CA ALA A 86 -35.82 -9.56 17.25
C ALA A 86 -34.50 -10.34 17.37
N GLY A 87 -33.87 -10.72 16.25
CA GLY A 87 -32.54 -11.35 16.20
C GLY A 87 -31.42 -10.42 16.67
N MET A 88 -31.48 -9.15 16.25
CA MET A 88 -30.55 -8.10 16.68
C MET A 88 -30.76 -7.67 18.16
N GLY A 89 -31.88 -8.07 18.77
CA GLY A 89 -32.36 -7.58 20.07
C GLY A 89 -31.63 -8.08 21.31
N GLY A 90 -30.33 -8.39 21.24
CA GLY A 90 -29.52 -8.79 22.41
C GLY A 90 -30.17 -9.88 23.25
N LYS A 91 -30.64 -9.52 24.45
CA LYS A 91 -31.30 -10.44 25.38
C LYS A 91 -32.60 -11.04 24.82
N LEU A 92 -33.33 -10.29 23.99
CA LEU A 92 -34.56 -10.75 23.36
C LEU A 92 -34.33 -11.95 22.44
N SER A 93 -33.15 -12.04 21.81
CA SER A 93 -32.84 -13.14 20.90
C SER A 93 -32.86 -14.51 21.58
N HIS A 94 -32.39 -14.60 22.83
CA HIS A 94 -32.45 -15.83 23.63
C HIS A 94 -33.88 -16.29 23.87
N THR A 95 -34.77 -15.34 24.17
CA THR A 95 -36.20 -15.59 24.32
C THR A 95 -36.81 -16.11 23.01
N VAL A 96 -36.49 -15.48 21.89
CA VAL A 96 -37.06 -15.84 20.57
C VAL A 96 -36.61 -17.23 20.12
N LEU A 97 -35.42 -17.69 20.51
CA LEU A 97 -34.98 -19.07 20.24
C LEU A 97 -35.95 -20.12 20.83
N HIS A 98 -36.65 -19.83 21.92
CA HIS A 98 -37.69 -20.71 22.47
C HIS A 98 -38.96 -20.77 21.59
N TYR A 99 -39.23 -19.72 20.83
CA TYR A 99 -40.37 -19.60 19.91
C TYR A 99 -40.03 -19.80 18.45
N LEU A 100 -38.81 -20.24 18.14
CA LEU A 100 -38.37 -20.41 16.76
C LEU A 100 -39.34 -21.29 15.96
N LYS A 101 -39.97 -22.29 16.61
CA LYS A 101 -40.98 -23.17 15.98
C LYS A 101 -42.29 -22.47 15.62
N LEU A 102 -42.63 -21.35 16.28
CA LEU A 102 -43.81 -20.54 15.98
C LEU A 102 -43.59 -19.58 14.81
N LEU A 103 -42.34 -19.33 14.45
CA LEU A 103 -42.00 -18.54 13.27
C LEU A 103 -42.23 -19.34 11.98
N THR A 104 -42.69 -18.62 10.96
CA THR A 104 -42.63 -19.06 9.56
C THR A 104 -41.18 -19.32 9.15
N ARG A 105 -40.98 -20.10 8.08
CA ARG A 105 -39.63 -20.46 7.62
C ARG A 105 -38.83 -19.23 7.20
N GLU A 106 -39.48 -18.27 6.55
CA GLU A 106 -38.93 -16.98 6.16
C GLU A 106 -38.52 -16.13 7.39
N ALA A 107 -39.42 -15.99 8.37
CA ALA A 107 -39.12 -15.25 9.59
C ALA A 107 -37.97 -15.87 10.40
N ARG A 108 -37.83 -17.21 10.41
CA ARG A 108 -36.63 -17.85 11.01
C ARG A 108 -35.35 -17.45 10.29
N GLY A 109 -35.40 -17.36 8.96
CA GLY A 109 -34.29 -16.89 8.13
C GLY A 109 -33.87 -15.46 8.49
N ALA A 110 -34.83 -14.55 8.49
CA ALA A 110 -34.61 -13.15 8.87
C ALA A 110 -34.12 -13.00 10.31
N PHE A 111 -34.68 -13.78 11.26
CA PHE A 111 -34.23 -13.79 12.64
C PHE A 111 -32.77 -14.22 12.78
N LEU A 112 -32.37 -15.30 12.10
CA LEU A 112 -30.98 -15.77 12.15
C LEU A 112 -30.01 -14.81 11.49
N ALA A 113 -30.42 -14.16 10.39
CA ALA A 113 -29.62 -13.12 9.75
C ALA A 113 -29.39 -11.93 10.70
N GLY A 114 -30.44 -11.42 11.37
CA GLY A 114 -30.28 -10.38 12.40
C GLY A 114 -29.47 -10.86 13.61
N LEU A 115 -29.66 -12.09 14.05
CA LEU A 115 -28.88 -12.68 15.16
C LEU A 115 -27.38 -12.71 14.86
N SER A 116 -27.03 -13.04 13.61
CA SER A 116 -25.66 -13.13 13.12
C SER A 116 -24.94 -11.78 13.02
N GLU A 117 -25.70 -10.68 12.88
CA GLU A 117 -25.15 -9.34 12.80
C GLU A 117 -24.72 -8.80 14.17
N LEU A 118 -25.53 -9.01 15.22
CA LEU A 118 -25.24 -8.49 16.56
C LEU A 118 -24.05 -9.18 17.22
N HIS A 119 -23.95 -10.50 17.06
CA HIS A 119 -23.03 -11.30 17.83
C HIS A 119 -21.74 -11.49 17.06
N SER A 120 -20.65 -10.95 17.60
CA SER A 120 -19.30 -11.29 17.15
C SER A 120 -18.86 -12.71 17.50
N ASP A 121 -19.79 -13.58 17.91
CA ASP A 121 -19.53 -14.94 18.36
C ASP A 121 -19.72 -15.94 17.21
N SER A 122 -18.60 -16.56 16.80
CA SER A 122 -18.56 -17.65 15.83
C SER A 122 -19.54 -18.80 16.12
N LYS A 123 -19.92 -19.04 17.38
CA LYS A 123 -20.83 -20.14 17.77
C LYS A 123 -22.25 -19.98 17.22
N ILE A 124 -22.72 -18.74 17.08
CA ILE A 124 -24.04 -18.48 16.51
C ILE A 124 -24.05 -18.80 15.02
N ILE A 125 -22.96 -18.45 14.32
CA ILE A 125 -22.75 -18.77 12.91
C ILE A 125 -22.67 -20.28 12.71
N GLU A 126 -21.96 -21.00 13.57
CA GLU A 126 -21.90 -22.48 13.54
C GLU A 126 -23.29 -23.10 13.68
N ARG A 127 -24.12 -22.59 14.59
CA ARG A 127 -25.49 -23.06 14.77
C ARG A 127 -26.41 -22.74 13.59
N ALA A 128 -26.10 -21.74 12.77
CA ALA A 128 -26.91 -21.43 11.59
C ALA A 128 -26.98 -22.64 10.63
N LEU A 129 -25.92 -23.44 10.58
CA LEU A 129 -25.88 -24.67 9.78
C LEU A 129 -26.93 -25.70 10.24
N ASP A 130 -27.14 -25.85 11.55
CA ASP A 130 -28.14 -26.75 12.12
C ASP A 130 -29.57 -26.32 11.75
N PHE A 131 -29.80 -25.01 11.69
CA PHE A 131 -31.11 -24.47 11.37
C PHE A 131 -31.42 -24.47 9.87
N LEU A 132 -30.40 -24.42 9.01
CA LEU A 132 -30.51 -24.23 7.57
C LEU A 132 -31.62 -25.06 6.91
N PRO A 133 -31.79 -26.37 7.16
CA PRO A 133 -32.85 -27.17 6.54
C PRO A 133 -34.27 -26.60 6.77
N SER A 134 -34.50 -25.99 7.93
CA SER A 134 -35.79 -25.45 8.34
C SER A 134 -36.08 -24.04 7.83
N LEU A 135 -35.09 -23.33 7.29
CA LEU A 135 -35.20 -21.93 6.88
C LEU A 135 -35.68 -21.78 5.45
N GLU A 136 -36.31 -20.64 5.18
CA GLU A 136 -36.39 -20.00 3.86
C GLU A 136 -35.70 -18.64 4.02
N LEU A 137 -34.79 -18.29 3.12
CA LEU A 137 -34.03 -17.04 3.21
C LEU A 137 -34.52 -16.09 2.13
N SER A 138 -34.84 -14.85 2.53
CA SER A 138 -34.92 -13.75 1.57
C SER A 138 -33.51 -13.51 0.97
N PRO A 139 -33.41 -12.88 -0.22
CA PRO A 139 -32.13 -12.55 -0.83
C PRO A 139 -31.17 -11.83 0.13
N GLU A 140 -31.72 -10.94 0.93
CA GLU A 140 -30.94 -10.14 1.83
C GLU A 140 -30.55 -10.88 3.12
N SER A 141 -31.42 -11.77 3.64
CA SER A 141 -31.09 -12.68 4.74
C SER A 141 -29.98 -13.67 4.35
N LEU A 142 -30.05 -14.18 3.12
CA LEU A 142 -29.00 -15.02 2.52
C LEU A 142 -27.68 -14.25 2.47
N CYS A 143 -27.71 -13.05 1.91
CA CYS A 143 -26.51 -12.25 1.74
C CYS A 143 -25.86 -11.92 3.10
N GLN A 144 -26.64 -11.50 4.11
CA GLN A 144 -26.11 -11.22 5.46
C GLN A 144 -25.42 -12.44 6.10
N LEU A 145 -26.08 -13.61 6.03
CA LEU A 145 -25.52 -14.85 6.57
C LEU A 145 -24.25 -15.26 5.82
N ALA A 146 -24.23 -15.13 4.49
CA ALA A 146 -23.07 -15.43 3.67
C ALA A 146 -21.88 -14.51 4.00
N CYS A 147 -22.11 -13.20 4.09
CA CYS A 147 -21.08 -12.24 4.47
C CYS A 147 -20.55 -12.50 5.88
N ASN A 148 -21.40 -12.88 6.84
CA ASN A 148 -20.92 -13.27 8.17
C ASN A 148 -20.16 -14.60 8.13
N ALA A 149 -20.58 -15.57 7.32
CA ALA A 149 -19.81 -16.80 7.12
C ALA A 149 -18.39 -16.49 6.61
N ILE A 150 -18.24 -15.55 5.68
CA ILE A 150 -16.93 -15.08 5.19
C ILE A 150 -16.12 -14.44 6.31
N LYS A 151 -16.70 -13.46 7.02
CA LYS A 151 -16.05 -12.72 8.10
C LYS A 151 -15.53 -13.62 9.22
N TYR A 152 -16.27 -14.69 9.55
CA TYR A 152 -15.90 -15.67 10.58
C TYR A 152 -15.18 -16.90 10.02
N ASN A 153 -14.77 -16.87 8.75
CA ASN A 153 -14.07 -17.94 8.05
C ASN A 153 -14.77 -19.32 8.19
N LYS A 154 -16.06 -19.37 7.82
CA LYS A 154 -16.94 -20.54 7.83
C LYS A 154 -17.31 -20.95 6.39
N PRO A 155 -16.37 -21.49 5.59
CA PRO A 155 -16.59 -21.82 4.18
C PRO A 155 -17.64 -22.93 3.98
N ASP A 156 -17.78 -23.83 4.94
CA ASP A 156 -18.79 -24.88 5.03
C ASP A 156 -20.21 -24.31 5.12
N LEU A 157 -20.43 -23.28 5.95
CA LEU A 157 -21.71 -22.59 6.00
C LEU A 157 -21.99 -21.85 4.69
N LEU A 158 -20.99 -21.15 4.14
CA LEU A 158 -21.14 -20.44 2.86
C LEU A 158 -21.51 -21.40 1.73
N GLN A 159 -20.82 -22.54 1.62
CA GLN A 159 -21.14 -23.59 0.65
C GLN A 159 -22.58 -24.10 0.83
N ALA A 160 -23.00 -24.38 2.06
CA ALA A 160 -24.35 -24.86 2.35
C ALA A 160 -25.42 -23.83 1.97
N LEU A 161 -25.16 -22.53 2.22
CA LEU A 161 -26.03 -21.44 1.79
C LEU A 161 -26.14 -21.40 0.26
N LEU A 162 -25.02 -21.41 -0.46
CA LEU A 162 -25.01 -21.30 -1.92
C LEU A 162 -25.58 -22.55 -2.62
N VAL A 163 -25.41 -23.75 -2.06
CA VAL A 163 -26.05 -24.97 -2.59
C VAL A 163 -27.56 -24.93 -2.41
N LYS A 164 -28.03 -24.45 -1.26
CA LYS A 164 -29.46 -24.35 -0.99
C LYS A 164 -30.14 -23.25 -1.82
N TYR A 165 -29.41 -22.20 -2.16
CA TYR A 165 -29.89 -21.05 -2.92
C TYR A 165 -29.01 -20.82 -4.17
N PRO A 166 -29.07 -21.71 -5.18
CA PRO A 166 -28.07 -21.87 -6.24
C PRO A 166 -28.01 -20.74 -7.28
N ALA A 167 -28.90 -19.75 -7.21
CA ALA A 167 -28.90 -18.60 -8.12
C ALA A 167 -29.20 -17.29 -7.36
N PRO A 168 -28.25 -16.74 -6.58
CA PRO A 168 -28.42 -15.44 -5.92
C PRO A 168 -28.26 -14.28 -6.91
N THR A 169 -28.90 -14.38 -8.08
CA THR A 169 -29.01 -13.29 -9.06
C THR A 169 -29.99 -12.22 -8.60
N ASP A 170 -30.76 -12.52 -7.54
CA ASP A 170 -31.62 -11.57 -6.87
C ASP A 170 -30.83 -10.32 -6.48
N ARG A 171 -31.53 -9.19 -6.55
CA ARG A 171 -30.97 -7.87 -6.29
C ARG A 171 -31.45 -7.35 -4.97
N ILE A 172 -30.55 -6.77 -4.20
CA ILE A 172 -30.82 -6.20 -2.88
C ILE A 172 -30.37 -4.75 -2.82
N ARG A 173 -30.99 -3.95 -1.95
CA ARG A 173 -30.55 -2.56 -1.77
C ARG A 173 -29.23 -2.56 -1.00
N ARG A 174 -28.19 -1.90 -1.54
CA ARG A 174 -26.89 -1.72 -0.84
C ARG A 174 -27.03 -0.89 0.43
N PHE A 175 -27.90 0.12 0.43
CA PHE A 175 -28.14 1.02 1.56
C PHE A 175 -29.63 1.21 1.84
N GLY A 176 -29.96 1.51 3.09
CA GLY A 176 -31.33 1.89 3.49
C GLY A 176 -31.72 3.27 2.98
N ALA A 177 -33.02 3.55 2.92
CA ALA A 177 -33.61 4.78 2.36
C ALA A 177 -33.17 6.10 3.02
N TYR A 178 -32.46 6.04 4.16
CA TYR A 178 -32.06 7.20 4.96
C TYR A 178 -30.54 7.44 5.00
N ALA A 179 -29.74 6.67 4.26
CA ALA A 179 -28.33 6.50 4.61
C ALA A 179 -27.37 7.60 4.12
N MET A 180 -27.69 8.37 3.07
CA MET A 180 -26.76 9.38 2.53
C MET A 180 -27.53 10.62 2.05
N PRO A 181 -27.36 11.80 2.70
CA PRO A 181 -28.10 13.02 2.36
C PRO A 181 -27.62 13.70 1.06
N ASP A 182 -26.50 13.27 0.48
CA ASP A 182 -25.90 13.92 -0.67
C ASP A 182 -26.15 13.15 -1.99
N ASP A 183 -26.65 13.85 -3.00
CA ASP A 183 -26.94 13.33 -4.35
C ASP A 183 -25.73 12.66 -5.04
N TRP A 184 -24.50 12.98 -4.63
CA TRP A 184 -23.29 12.45 -5.28
C TRP A 184 -23.00 11.01 -4.89
N GLU A 185 -23.23 10.62 -3.62
CA GLU A 185 -22.95 9.26 -3.13
C GLU A 185 -23.92 8.26 -3.72
N ASN A 186 -25.18 8.68 -3.91
CA ASN A 186 -26.19 7.88 -4.57
C ASN A 186 -25.75 7.49 -6.01
N ARG A 187 -25.08 8.39 -6.74
CA ARG A 187 -24.57 8.09 -8.09
C ARG A 187 -23.46 7.05 -8.12
N GLU A 188 -22.60 7.03 -7.10
CA GLU A 188 -21.51 6.04 -7.03
C GLU A 188 -22.05 4.68 -6.61
N ILE A 189 -22.93 4.65 -5.61
CA ILE A 189 -23.60 3.44 -5.14
C ILE A 189 -24.40 2.77 -6.26
N GLU A 190 -25.08 3.56 -7.11
CA GLU A 190 -25.83 3.06 -8.27
C GLU A 190 -24.95 2.34 -9.30
N LYS A 191 -23.65 2.68 -9.37
CA LYS A 191 -22.70 1.98 -10.25
C LYS A 191 -22.30 0.62 -9.68
N LEU A 192 -22.47 0.40 -8.37
CA LEU A 192 -22.05 -0.83 -7.72
C LEU A 192 -23.04 -1.98 -7.94
N SER A 193 -22.55 -3.23 -7.99
CA SER A 193 -23.45 -4.38 -8.19
C SER A 193 -24.41 -4.57 -7.01
N ASN A 194 -25.68 -4.79 -7.29
CA ASN A 194 -26.67 -5.10 -6.26
C ASN A 194 -27.07 -6.58 -6.23
N ARG A 195 -26.42 -7.43 -7.01
CA ARG A 195 -26.66 -8.88 -7.01
C ARG A 195 -26.09 -9.49 -5.73
N VAL A 196 -26.86 -10.35 -5.08
CA VAL A 196 -26.42 -11.03 -3.84
C VAL A 196 -25.08 -11.74 -4.05
N ILE A 197 -24.92 -12.48 -5.14
CA ILE A 197 -23.68 -13.24 -5.39
C ILE A 197 -22.45 -12.35 -5.62
N ASP A 198 -22.63 -11.17 -6.19
CA ASP A 198 -21.56 -10.20 -6.40
C ASP A 198 -21.15 -9.51 -5.08
N LEU A 199 -22.11 -9.25 -4.20
CA LEU A 199 -21.85 -8.74 -2.85
C LEU A 199 -21.10 -9.77 -1.99
N ILE A 200 -21.38 -11.06 -2.18
CA ILE A 200 -20.63 -12.15 -1.54
C ILE A 200 -19.17 -12.18 -2.04
N LEU A 201 -18.95 -11.96 -3.34
CA LEU A 201 -17.59 -11.82 -3.88
C LEU A 201 -16.87 -10.59 -3.30
N GLU A 202 -17.54 -9.43 -3.25
CA GLU A 202 -16.99 -8.22 -2.63
C GLU A 202 -16.59 -8.47 -1.17
N ALA A 203 -17.44 -9.17 -0.40
CA ALA A 203 -17.14 -9.57 0.98
C ALA A 203 -15.90 -10.47 1.07
N ALA A 204 -15.75 -11.41 0.15
CA ALA A 204 -14.59 -12.29 0.09
C ALA A 204 -13.30 -11.51 -0.21
N LEU A 205 -13.35 -10.54 -1.14
CA LEU A 205 -12.22 -9.67 -1.46
C LEU A 205 -11.79 -8.83 -0.25
N ILE A 206 -12.74 -8.15 0.41
CA ILE A 206 -12.45 -7.31 1.58
C ILE A 206 -11.88 -8.15 2.74
N SER A 207 -12.32 -9.39 2.89
CA SER A 207 -11.82 -10.31 3.93
C SER A 207 -10.56 -11.07 3.52
N ASN A 208 -10.04 -10.85 2.30
CA ASN A 208 -8.96 -11.63 1.69
C ASN A 208 -9.18 -13.16 1.80
N ASN A 209 -10.40 -13.61 1.51
CA ASN A 209 -10.81 -15.02 1.66
C ASN A 209 -10.98 -15.68 0.28
N THR A 210 -9.88 -16.23 -0.24
CA THR A 210 -9.83 -16.86 -1.58
C THR A 210 -10.79 -18.05 -1.72
N ALA A 211 -11.00 -18.83 -0.66
CA ALA A 211 -11.95 -19.94 -0.67
C ALA A 211 -13.39 -19.46 -0.87
N ALA A 212 -13.77 -18.38 -0.16
CA ALA A 212 -15.10 -17.77 -0.34
C ALA A 212 -15.27 -17.12 -1.71
N ALA A 213 -14.23 -16.45 -2.23
CA ALA A 213 -14.25 -15.86 -3.57
C ALA A 213 -14.47 -16.95 -4.64
N ARG A 214 -13.79 -18.09 -4.50
CA ARG A 214 -13.95 -19.24 -5.39
C ARG A 214 -15.38 -19.74 -5.40
N LEU A 215 -15.97 -19.92 -4.22
CA LEU A 215 -17.37 -20.32 -4.09
C LEU A 215 -18.32 -19.30 -4.73
N ALA A 216 -18.08 -18.00 -4.55
CA ALA A 216 -18.90 -16.97 -5.17
C ALA A 216 -18.84 -17.04 -6.72
N LEU A 217 -17.63 -17.20 -7.27
CA LEU A 217 -17.37 -17.29 -8.71
C LEU A 217 -17.96 -18.57 -9.34
N GLU A 218 -17.82 -19.72 -8.67
CA GLU A 218 -18.44 -20.99 -9.07
C GLU A 218 -19.98 -20.91 -9.13
N HIS A 219 -20.56 -20.04 -8.29
CA HIS A 219 -21.99 -19.75 -8.27
C HIS A 219 -22.39 -18.53 -9.12
N GLY A 220 -21.49 -18.03 -9.99
CA GLY A 220 -21.80 -17.04 -11.02
C GLY A 220 -21.65 -15.58 -10.58
N ALA A 221 -20.84 -15.29 -9.55
CA ALA A 221 -20.38 -13.93 -9.31
C ALA A 221 -19.66 -13.37 -10.55
N ASP A 222 -19.88 -12.09 -10.84
CA ASP A 222 -19.12 -11.41 -11.90
C ASP A 222 -17.71 -11.05 -11.39
N PRO A 223 -16.63 -11.58 -11.99
CA PRO A 223 -15.25 -11.24 -11.59
C PRO A 223 -14.88 -9.78 -11.93
N ASN A 224 -15.74 -9.04 -12.63
CA ASN A 224 -15.56 -7.64 -13.02
C ASN A 224 -16.40 -6.68 -12.18
N ILE A 225 -16.81 -7.08 -10.96
CA ILE A 225 -17.58 -6.20 -10.09
C ILE A 225 -16.80 -4.93 -9.76
N PRO A 226 -17.49 -3.77 -9.74
CA PRO A 226 -16.94 -2.55 -9.19
C PRO A 226 -16.84 -2.67 -7.67
N VAL A 227 -15.67 -2.33 -7.15
CA VAL A 227 -15.37 -2.29 -5.71
C VAL A 227 -15.03 -0.86 -5.34
N TRP A 228 -15.74 -0.31 -4.37
CA TRP A 228 -15.47 1.02 -3.85
C TRP A 228 -14.85 0.90 -2.47
N GLN A 229 -13.70 1.51 -2.27
CA GLN A 229 -13.07 1.60 -0.95
C GLN A 229 -13.21 3.05 -0.49
N LEU A 230 -14.00 3.29 0.56
CA LEU A 230 -13.93 4.56 1.26
C LEU A 230 -13.08 4.36 2.52
N GLU A 231 -12.20 5.32 2.74
CA GLU A 231 -11.49 5.51 3.99
C GLU A 231 -11.75 6.91 4.52
N ARG A 232 -11.25 7.21 5.72
CA ARG A 232 -11.45 8.50 6.39
C ARG A 232 -11.05 9.71 5.53
N SER A 233 -10.02 9.55 4.70
CA SER A 233 -9.37 10.62 3.94
C SER A 233 -9.36 10.38 2.44
N CYS A 234 -9.82 9.22 1.98
CA CYS A 234 -9.50 8.73 0.64
C CYS A 234 -10.65 7.86 0.12
N ASN A 235 -11.02 8.03 -1.16
CA ASN A 235 -12.00 7.19 -1.84
C ASN A 235 -11.29 6.59 -3.05
N LYS A 236 -11.26 5.27 -3.16
CA LYS A 236 -10.61 4.55 -4.26
C LYS A 236 -11.63 3.66 -4.98
N ARG A 237 -11.56 3.64 -6.31
CA ARG A 237 -12.41 2.80 -7.16
C ARG A 237 -11.55 1.71 -7.76
N TYR A 238 -12.05 0.48 -7.71
CA TYR A 238 -11.38 -0.69 -8.24
C TYR A 238 -12.36 -1.56 -9.03
N SER A 239 -11.81 -2.45 -9.85
CA SER A 239 -12.44 -3.72 -10.15
C SER A 239 -12.13 -4.72 -9.02
N ALA A 240 -12.77 -5.89 -9.04
CA ALA A 240 -12.35 -6.97 -8.14
C ALA A 240 -10.85 -7.30 -8.27
N LEU A 241 -10.33 -7.35 -9.50
CA LEU A 241 -8.93 -7.63 -9.78
C LEU A 241 -8.02 -6.51 -9.29
N GLY A 242 -8.36 -5.24 -9.55
CA GLY A 242 -7.60 -4.10 -9.08
C GLY A 242 -7.54 -4.03 -7.55
N TYR A 243 -8.66 -4.36 -6.87
CA TYR A 243 -8.68 -4.45 -5.42
C TYR A 243 -7.81 -5.59 -4.92
N ALA A 244 -7.87 -6.76 -5.58
CA ALA A 244 -7.04 -7.90 -5.24
C ALA A 244 -5.56 -7.62 -5.45
N ILE A 245 -5.17 -6.83 -6.46
CA ILE A 245 -3.78 -6.42 -6.74
C ILE A 245 -3.27 -5.38 -5.73
N ASP A 246 -4.12 -4.52 -5.18
CA ASP A 246 -3.64 -3.49 -4.26
C ASP A 246 -3.19 -4.08 -2.90
N THR A 247 -1.87 -4.17 -2.69
CA THR A 247 -1.24 -4.82 -1.53
C THR A 247 -1.18 -3.94 -0.29
N GLU A 248 -1.60 -2.67 -0.34
CA GLU A 248 -1.44 -1.70 0.77
C GLU A 248 -2.02 -2.19 2.12
N PHE A 249 -2.88 -3.21 2.12
CA PHE A 249 -3.52 -3.76 3.32
C PHE A 249 -3.32 -5.27 3.56
N ILE A 250 -2.53 -5.96 2.72
CA ILE A 250 -2.36 -7.41 2.80
C ILE A 250 -0.95 -7.75 3.30
N TYR A 251 -0.87 -8.43 4.45
CA TYR A 251 0.40 -8.85 5.06
C TYR A 251 0.98 -10.16 4.48
N ASP A 252 0.19 -10.90 3.72
CA ASP A 252 0.54 -12.22 3.19
C ASP A 252 0.55 -12.23 1.65
N SER A 253 1.75 -12.28 1.07
CA SER A 253 1.96 -12.25 -0.37
C SER A 253 1.48 -13.51 -1.10
N GLU A 254 1.38 -14.66 -0.44
CA GLU A 254 0.94 -15.90 -1.10
C GLU A 254 -0.57 -15.89 -1.32
N THR A 255 -1.34 -15.58 -0.27
CA THR A 255 -2.80 -15.48 -0.35
C THR A 255 -3.26 -14.45 -1.40
N HIS A 256 -2.50 -13.36 -1.56
CA HIS A 256 -2.74 -12.33 -2.56
C HIS A 256 -2.62 -12.89 -4.00
N LYS A 257 -1.54 -13.63 -4.28
CA LYS A 257 -1.30 -14.22 -5.60
C LYS A 257 -2.41 -15.21 -5.95
N ASP A 258 -2.85 -16.03 -4.99
CA ASP A 258 -3.95 -16.96 -5.19
C ASP A 258 -5.27 -16.26 -5.55
N MET A 259 -5.56 -15.10 -4.95
CA MET A 259 -6.76 -14.32 -5.25
C MET A 259 -6.69 -13.70 -6.66
N VAL A 260 -5.54 -13.13 -7.03
CA VAL A 260 -5.30 -12.58 -8.38
C VAL A 260 -5.44 -13.67 -9.43
N ASP A 261 -4.81 -14.83 -9.20
CA ASP A 261 -4.88 -15.99 -10.10
C ASP A 261 -6.32 -16.46 -10.29
N LEU A 262 -7.05 -16.64 -9.18
CA LEU A 262 -8.45 -17.03 -9.19
C LEU A 262 -9.32 -16.08 -10.01
N LEU A 263 -9.17 -14.77 -9.83
CA LEU A 263 -9.97 -13.77 -10.55
C LEU A 263 -9.66 -13.79 -12.05
N LEU A 264 -8.40 -13.87 -12.43
CA LEU A 264 -7.98 -13.96 -13.83
C LEU A 264 -8.46 -15.25 -14.49
N GLU A 265 -8.38 -16.39 -13.80
CA GLU A 265 -8.93 -17.69 -14.27
C GLU A 265 -10.45 -17.64 -14.43
N SER A 266 -11.13 -16.85 -13.61
CA SER A 266 -12.59 -16.68 -13.65
C SER A 266 -13.05 -15.66 -14.68
N GLY A 267 -12.14 -14.99 -15.40
CA GLY A 267 -12.46 -14.03 -16.46
C GLY A 267 -12.49 -12.56 -16.04
N ALA A 268 -11.78 -12.19 -14.97
CA ALA A 268 -11.53 -10.79 -14.68
C ALA A 268 -10.78 -10.10 -15.83
N SER A 269 -11.17 -8.88 -16.14
CA SER A 269 -10.61 -8.08 -17.23
C SER A 269 -9.24 -7.54 -16.84
N ALA A 270 -8.19 -8.01 -17.53
CA ALA A 270 -6.84 -7.46 -17.39
C ALA A 270 -6.75 -5.98 -17.85
N ALA A 271 -7.63 -5.57 -18.79
CA ALA A 271 -7.75 -4.18 -19.25
C ALA A 271 -8.57 -3.30 -18.30
N GLY A 272 -9.06 -3.86 -17.19
CA GLY A 272 -9.89 -3.17 -16.21
C GLY A 272 -11.33 -2.95 -16.66
N ILE A 273 -12.03 -2.15 -15.86
CA ILE A 273 -13.43 -1.77 -16.07
C ILE A 273 -13.58 -0.24 -16.01
N ALA A 274 -14.60 0.30 -16.67
CA ALA A 274 -14.84 1.74 -16.71
C ALA A 274 -14.95 2.37 -15.29
N TYR A 275 -15.54 1.65 -14.33
CA TYR A 275 -15.67 2.12 -12.95
C TYR A 275 -14.33 2.40 -12.26
N ALA A 276 -13.33 1.53 -12.49
CA ALA A 276 -11.99 1.64 -11.90
C ALA A 276 -11.05 2.54 -12.72
N GLY A 277 -11.41 2.80 -13.98
CA GLY A 277 -10.51 3.28 -15.00
C GLY A 277 -9.86 2.12 -15.76
N TYR A 278 -9.79 2.25 -17.08
CA TYR A 278 -9.11 1.25 -17.90
C TYR A 278 -7.64 1.12 -17.51
N ASN A 279 -7.08 -0.08 -17.70
CA ASN A 279 -5.70 -0.46 -17.37
C ASN A 279 -5.26 -0.15 -15.92
N SER A 280 -6.20 0.05 -14.99
CA SER A 280 -5.88 0.36 -13.58
C SER A 280 -5.05 -0.75 -12.92
N GLU A 281 -5.35 -2.00 -13.26
CA GLU A 281 -4.71 -3.22 -12.80
C GLU A 281 -3.25 -3.28 -13.25
N LEU A 282 -3.00 -2.94 -14.52
CA LEU A 282 -1.65 -2.86 -15.08
C LEU A 282 -0.84 -1.75 -14.40
N ALA A 283 -1.45 -0.58 -14.16
CA ALA A 283 -0.79 0.52 -13.47
C ALA A 283 -0.44 0.17 -12.01
N LEU A 284 -1.32 -0.54 -11.30
CA LEU A 284 -1.06 -1.03 -9.94
C LEU A 284 0.08 -2.06 -9.93
N ALA A 285 0.05 -3.05 -10.83
CA ALA A 285 1.11 -4.06 -10.94
C ALA A 285 2.48 -3.43 -11.25
N LEU A 286 2.52 -2.43 -12.15
CA LEU A 286 3.73 -1.66 -12.44
C LEU A 286 4.21 -0.88 -11.20
N ALA A 287 3.31 -0.23 -10.47
CA ALA A 287 3.65 0.53 -9.26
C ALA A 287 4.25 -0.36 -8.15
N GLN A 288 3.86 -1.64 -8.10
CA GLN A 288 4.37 -2.63 -7.15
C GLN A 288 5.63 -3.35 -7.64
N GLY A 289 5.98 -3.24 -8.92
CA GLY A 289 7.13 -3.93 -9.50
C GLY A 289 6.92 -5.44 -9.73
N GLU A 290 5.67 -5.91 -9.77
CA GLU A 290 5.29 -7.31 -9.98
C GLU A 290 5.40 -7.69 -11.46
N LYS A 291 6.64 -7.92 -11.93
CA LYS A 291 6.95 -8.11 -13.35
C LYS A 291 6.16 -9.25 -14.00
N GLU A 292 6.04 -10.39 -13.33
CA GLU A 292 5.31 -11.56 -13.84
C GLU A 292 3.82 -11.25 -14.04
N LEU A 293 3.23 -10.49 -13.12
CA LEU A 293 1.84 -10.06 -13.22
C LEU A 293 1.66 -9.04 -14.35
N VAL A 294 2.57 -8.08 -14.50
CA VAL A 294 2.57 -7.11 -15.60
C VAL A 294 2.57 -7.82 -16.96
N ASP A 295 3.50 -8.77 -17.14
CA ASP A 295 3.61 -9.53 -18.40
C ASP A 295 2.33 -10.35 -18.65
N ARG A 296 1.72 -10.94 -17.61
CA ARG A 296 0.45 -11.68 -17.72
C ARG A 296 -0.73 -10.77 -18.08
N LEU A 297 -0.86 -9.60 -17.45
CA LEU A 297 -1.93 -8.65 -17.73
C LEU A 297 -1.86 -8.16 -19.18
N ILE A 298 -0.66 -7.83 -19.67
CA ILE A 298 -0.44 -7.45 -21.07
C ILE A 298 -0.83 -8.61 -22.01
N PHE A 299 -0.39 -9.84 -21.71
CA PHE A 299 -0.76 -11.01 -22.50
C PHE A 299 -2.28 -11.24 -22.57
N GLN A 300 -3.00 -10.89 -21.50
CA GLN A 300 -4.46 -11.00 -21.41
C GLN A 300 -5.21 -9.76 -21.94
N GLY A 301 -4.51 -8.81 -22.56
CA GLY A 301 -5.13 -7.70 -23.29
C GLY A 301 -5.09 -6.34 -22.59
N ALA A 302 -4.42 -6.22 -21.43
CA ALA A 302 -4.09 -4.91 -20.88
C ALA A 302 -3.15 -4.14 -21.82
N SER A 303 -3.31 -2.82 -21.89
CA SER A 303 -2.51 -1.99 -22.78
C SER A 303 -1.74 -0.92 -22.02
N LEU A 304 -0.49 -0.68 -22.39
CA LEU A 304 0.30 0.44 -21.89
C LEU A 304 -0.06 1.77 -22.59
N SER A 305 -0.87 1.69 -23.65
CA SER A 305 -1.40 2.83 -24.37
C SER A 305 -2.75 3.26 -23.79
N ARG A 306 -3.01 4.56 -23.86
CA ARG A 306 -4.31 5.11 -23.48
C ARG A 306 -5.41 4.59 -24.44
N PRO A 307 -6.54 4.07 -23.92
CA PRO A 307 -7.66 3.66 -24.76
C PRO A 307 -8.26 4.86 -25.51
N ALA A 308 -8.68 4.65 -26.77
CA ALA A 308 -9.31 5.71 -27.57
C ALA A 308 -10.65 6.20 -26.96
N ASP A 309 -11.37 5.29 -26.31
CA ASP A 309 -12.69 5.54 -25.72
C ASP A 309 -12.63 6.07 -24.27
N ASP A 310 -11.43 6.34 -23.76
CA ASP A 310 -11.18 7.00 -22.47
C ASP A 310 -11.54 8.51 -22.55
N THR A 311 -12.82 8.73 -22.87
CA THR A 311 -13.49 10.01 -23.15
C THR A 311 -14.16 10.60 -21.94
N GLU A 312 -14.35 9.81 -20.87
CA GLU A 312 -14.29 10.37 -19.52
C GLU A 312 -12.88 10.92 -19.37
N ARG A 313 -12.67 12.14 -19.90
CA ARG A 313 -11.66 13.06 -19.38
C ARG A 313 -11.71 12.81 -17.90
N VAL A 314 -10.60 12.41 -17.32
CA VAL A 314 -10.47 12.36 -15.87
C VAL A 314 -10.80 13.78 -15.41
N THR A 315 -12.07 14.08 -15.20
CA THR A 315 -12.52 15.10 -14.28
C THR A 315 -12.04 14.47 -13.02
N ILE A 316 -10.81 14.81 -12.66
CA ILE A 316 -10.22 14.55 -11.36
C ILE A 316 -11.05 15.41 -10.43
N ARG A 317 -12.31 15.01 -10.23
CA ARG A 317 -13.12 15.39 -9.10
C ARG A 317 -12.44 14.61 -8.03
N THR A 318 -11.50 15.26 -7.39
CA THR A 318 -10.90 14.79 -6.16
C THR A 318 -12.05 14.60 -5.18
N GLU A 319 -12.52 13.36 -5.06
CA GLU A 319 -13.68 12.98 -4.27
C GLU A 319 -13.32 13.00 -2.78
N GLY A 320 -13.48 14.20 -2.22
CA GLY A 320 -13.39 14.52 -0.81
C GLY A 320 -13.77 15.99 -0.63
N SER A 321 -14.25 16.35 0.56
CA SER A 321 -14.58 17.73 0.98
C SER A 321 -13.84 18.80 0.15
N GLU A 322 -14.56 19.49 -0.73
CA GLU A 322 -14.04 20.46 -1.74
C GLU A 322 -13.06 21.49 -1.18
N SER A 323 -13.05 21.70 0.14
CA SER A 323 -12.15 22.61 0.84
C SER A 323 -10.71 22.12 1.07
N MET A 324 -10.40 20.82 0.87
CA MET A 324 -9.09 20.25 1.26
C MET A 324 -8.39 19.41 0.19
N VAL A 325 -9.03 19.17 -0.97
CA VAL A 325 -8.47 18.24 -1.97
C VAL A 325 -8.02 18.98 -3.23
N ILE A 326 -6.85 18.57 -3.70
CA ILE A 326 -6.07 19.15 -4.79
C ILE A 326 -6.90 19.11 -6.08
N SER A 327 -7.57 20.22 -6.41
CA SER A 327 -8.22 20.35 -7.73
C SER A 327 -7.17 20.10 -8.84
N PRO A 328 -7.56 19.55 -10.01
CA PRO A 328 -6.67 19.43 -11.17
C PRO A 328 -6.16 20.78 -11.69
N GLY A 329 -6.78 21.90 -11.28
CA GLY A 329 -6.27 23.27 -11.45
C GLY A 329 -5.57 23.86 -10.22
N GLY A 330 -5.43 23.08 -9.15
CA GLY A 330 -4.78 23.44 -7.90
C GLY A 330 -3.26 23.26 -7.99
N PRO A 331 -2.48 23.98 -7.17
CA PRO A 331 -1.03 24.09 -7.31
C PRO A 331 -0.22 22.81 -7.03
N ASN A 332 -0.86 21.69 -6.68
CA ASN A 332 -0.22 20.45 -6.21
C ASN A 332 -0.63 19.19 -7.02
N PHE A 333 -1.13 19.36 -8.24
CA PHE A 333 -1.42 18.23 -9.12
C PHE A 333 -0.14 17.38 -9.35
N PHE A 334 -0.20 16.05 -9.16
CA PHE A 334 0.97 15.13 -9.13
C PHE A 334 2.00 15.37 -7.99
N GLY A 335 1.66 16.16 -6.97
CA GLY A 335 2.57 16.43 -5.85
C GLY A 335 3.77 17.32 -6.21
N HIS A 336 3.65 18.08 -7.31
CA HIS A 336 4.60 19.09 -7.76
C HIS A 336 4.02 20.48 -7.58
N PHE A 337 4.85 21.44 -7.19
CA PHE A 337 4.40 22.83 -7.06
C PHE A 337 4.31 23.50 -8.43
N GLY A 338 3.38 24.45 -8.59
CA GLY A 338 3.24 25.23 -9.84
C GLY A 338 4.54 25.89 -10.34
N ARG A 339 5.48 26.22 -9.45
CA ARG A 339 6.82 26.73 -9.83
C ARG A 339 7.65 25.69 -10.59
N GLU A 340 7.59 24.43 -10.20
CA GLU A 340 8.34 23.32 -10.80
C GLU A 340 7.78 23.03 -12.20
N LEU A 341 6.45 22.94 -12.30
CA LEU A 341 5.77 22.76 -13.59
C LEU A 341 6.02 23.94 -14.54
N HIS A 342 5.96 25.18 -14.05
CA HIS A 342 6.30 26.36 -14.85
C HIS A 342 7.75 26.32 -15.35
N TRP A 343 8.69 25.93 -14.49
CA TRP A 343 10.09 25.74 -14.88
C TRP A 343 10.24 24.67 -15.96
N ALA A 344 9.57 23.52 -15.81
CA ALA A 344 9.59 22.44 -16.79
C ALA A 344 9.09 22.92 -18.16
N HIS A 345 7.92 23.56 -18.21
CA HIS A 345 7.37 24.12 -19.44
C HIS A 345 8.27 25.18 -20.07
N GLU A 346 8.76 26.16 -19.30
CA GLU A 346 9.52 27.28 -19.85
C GLU A 346 10.94 26.85 -20.28
N LYS A 347 11.64 26.09 -19.43
CA LYS A 347 13.07 25.80 -19.62
C LYS A 347 13.33 24.50 -20.37
N ILE A 348 12.46 23.50 -20.22
CA ILE A 348 12.63 22.19 -20.87
C ILE A 348 11.71 22.07 -22.07
N GLY A 349 10.46 22.56 -21.98
CA GLY A 349 9.53 22.62 -23.10
C GLY A 349 10.01 23.47 -24.30
N SER A 350 10.97 24.37 -24.09
CA SER A 350 11.64 25.11 -25.17
C SER A 350 12.77 24.32 -25.87
N ILE A 351 13.14 23.15 -25.33
CA ILE A 351 14.21 22.29 -25.85
C ILE A 351 13.62 21.02 -26.48
N ILE A 352 12.62 20.43 -25.83
CA ILE A 352 11.89 19.24 -26.30
C ILE A 352 10.37 19.49 -26.19
N PRO A 353 9.55 18.87 -27.06
CA PRO A 353 8.10 18.95 -26.92
C PRO A 353 7.67 18.19 -25.66
N LEU A 354 7.07 18.89 -24.71
CA LEU A 354 6.37 18.27 -23.59
C LEU A 354 4.89 18.12 -23.95
N VAL A 355 4.34 16.92 -23.79
CA VAL A 355 2.92 16.67 -24.08
C VAL A 355 2.05 17.07 -22.88
N PRO A 356 0.81 17.54 -23.09
CA PRO A 356 -0.13 17.73 -21.99
C PRO A 356 -0.37 16.41 -21.25
N VAL A 357 -0.43 16.44 -19.91
CA VAL A 357 -0.79 15.27 -19.11
C VAL A 357 -2.18 14.71 -19.45
N SER A 358 -3.06 15.54 -20.01
CA SER A 358 -4.36 15.12 -20.53
C SER A 358 -4.28 14.28 -21.80
N GLU A 359 -3.12 14.11 -22.44
CA GLU A 359 -2.88 13.09 -23.47
C GLU A 359 -2.42 11.75 -22.87
N LYS A 360 -2.00 11.74 -21.61
CA LYS A 360 -1.59 10.54 -20.86
C LYS A 360 -2.79 9.84 -20.24
N GLN A 361 -2.61 8.56 -19.94
CA GLN A 361 -3.49 7.84 -19.03
C GLN A 361 -3.08 8.16 -17.59
N VAL A 362 -4.00 8.74 -16.82
CA VAL A 362 -3.74 9.22 -15.46
C VAL A 362 -4.52 8.36 -14.48
N PHE A 363 -3.80 7.84 -13.50
CA PHE A 363 -4.32 7.09 -12.38
C PHE A 363 -4.28 7.95 -11.12
N TYR A 364 -5.07 7.59 -10.13
CA TYR A 364 -5.08 8.24 -8.84
C TYR A 364 -4.97 7.18 -7.76
N THR A 365 -3.98 7.32 -6.90
CA THR A 365 -3.93 6.57 -5.64
C THR A 365 -4.23 7.51 -4.50
N ALA A 366 -5.22 7.17 -3.69
CA ALA A 366 -5.65 7.99 -2.58
C ALA A 366 -4.82 7.65 -1.32
N ASP A 367 -4.48 8.65 -0.51
CA ASP A 367 -3.75 8.45 0.75
C ASP A 367 -4.30 9.36 1.87
N ALA A 368 -3.67 9.33 3.04
CA ALA A 368 -4.04 10.18 4.18
C ALA A 368 -3.93 11.70 3.91
N GLN A 369 -3.24 12.10 2.85
CA GLN A 369 -2.93 13.49 2.49
C GLN A 369 -3.72 13.97 1.26
N GLY A 370 -4.71 13.21 0.80
CA GLY A 370 -5.52 13.57 -0.36
C GLY A 370 -5.04 12.97 -1.67
N GLY A 371 -4.15 11.97 -1.61
CA GLY A 371 -3.73 11.16 -2.73
C GLY A 371 -2.74 11.82 -3.68
N ARG A 372 -2.31 11.03 -4.67
CA ARG A 372 -1.46 11.47 -5.78
C ARG A 372 -1.97 10.89 -7.08
N SER A 373 -1.98 11.74 -8.10
CA SER A 373 -2.09 11.28 -9.48
C SER A 373 -0.73 10.79 -9.97
N TYR A 374 -0.75 9.78 -10.84
CA TYR A 374 0.43 9.20 -11.47
C TYR A 374 0.08 8.64 -12.85
N THR A 375 1.08 8.43 -13.69
CA THR A 375 0.98 7.75 -15.00
C THR A 375 1.70 6.40 -14.95
N MET A 376 1.52 5.55 -15.95
CA MET A 376 2.36 4.35 -16.09
C MET A 376 3.83 4.69 -16.29
N MET A 377 4.15 5.87 -16.84
CA MET A 377 5.54 6.33 -16.95
C MET A 377 6.14 6.55 -15.56
N ASP A 378 5.39 7.18 -14.65
CA ASP A 378 5.86 7.46 -13.29
C ASP A 378 6.16 6.19 -12.49
N THR A 379 5.50 5.07 -12.80
CA THR A 379 5.75 3.78 -12.12
C THR A 379 7.00 3.07 -12.60
N VAL A 380 7.46 3.36 -13.83
CA VAL A 380 8.64 2.69 -14.43
C VAL A 380 9.87 3.60 -14.48
N VAL A 381 9.70 4.90 -14.32
CA VAL A 381 10.80 5.87 -14.35
C VAL A 381 11.75 5.64 -13.18
N GLY A 382 13.04 5.53 -13.48
CA GLY A 382 14.07 5.09 -12.54
C GLY A 382 14.65 3.70 -12.86
N ASN A 383 13.95 2.89 -13.67
CA ASN A 383 14.45 1.62 -14.18
C ASN A 383 14.51 1.66 -15.70
N VAL A 384 15.70 1.88 -16.27
CA VAL A 384 15.86 2.07 -17.73
C VAL A 384 15.59 0.78 -18.50
N SER A 385 15.82 -0.38 -17.88
CA SER A 385 15.58 -1.68 -18.51
C SER A 385 14.08 -1.95 -18.64
N ALA A 386 13.32 -1.73 -17.57
CA ALA A 386 11.86 -1.82 -17.58
C ALA A 386 11.26 -0.80 -18.57
N LEU A 387 11.76 0.43 -18.57
CA LEU A 387 11.32 1.47 -19.49
C LEU A 387 11.49 1.06 -20.96
N LYS A 388 12.65 0.50 -21.34
CA LYS A 388 12.89 -0.03 -22.69
C LYS A 388 11.97 -1.20 -23.03
N GLN A 389 11.79 -2.12 -22.07
CA GLN A 389 10.90 -3.28 -22.24
C GLN A 389 9.47 -2.80 -22.52
N TYR A 390 8.93 -1.90 -21.69
CA TYR A 390 7.54 -1.46 -21.80
C TYR A 390 7.32 -0.46 -22.93
N GLU A 391 8.32 0.34 -23.32
CA GLU A 391 8.24 1.13 -24.57
C GLU A 391 8.07 0.24 -25.79
N ALA A 392 8.79 -0.89 -25.87
CA ALA A 392 8.63 -1.85 -26.95
C ALA A 392 7.24 -2.51 -26.96
N LEU A 393 6.52 -2.47 -25.84
CA LEU A 393 5.15 -2.95 -25.67
C LEU A 393 4.10 -1.83 -25.78
N GLY A 394 4.49 -0.61 -26.17
CA GLY A 394 3.57 0.50 -26.46
C GLY A 394 3.36 1.50 -25.31
N LEU A 395 4.23 1.52 -24.30
CA LEU A 395 4.26 2.61 -23.33
C LEU A 395 4.62 3.93 -24.01
N ASP A 396 3.81 4.97 -23.81
CA ASP A 396 4.06 6.30 -24.36
C ASP A 396 5.21 7.02 -23.62
N THR A 397 6.40 7.06 -24.24
CA THR A 397 7.64 7.67 -23.72
C THR A 397 7.75 9.19 -23.92
N ARG A 398 6.76 9.85 -24.53
CA ARG A 398 6.74 11.33 -24.60
C ARG A 398 6.57 11.91 -23.20
N LEU A 399 7.41 12.86 -22.77
CA LEU A 399 7.32 13.39 -21.41
C LEU A 399 6.22 14.46 -21.27
N SER A 400 5.41 14.38 -20.22
CA SER A 400 4.70 15.54 -19.68
C SER A 400 5.59 16.35 -18.75
N ALA A 401 5.15 17.56 -18.35
CA ALA A 401 5.88 18.37 -17.37
C ALA A 401 5.89 17.70 -15.98
N GLU A 402 4.78 17.07 -15.60
CA GLU A 402 4.58 16.31 -14.37
C GLU A 402 5.50 15.10 -14.32
N GLU A 403 5.51 14.25 -15.36
CA GLU A 403 6.39 13.08 -15.46
C GLU A 403 7.88 13.49 -15.41
N LEU A 404 8.25 14.57 -16.10
CA LEU A 404 9.60 15.12 -16.03
C LEU A 404 9.96 15.55 -14.60
N CYS A 405 9.07 16.26 -13.91
CA CYS A 405 9.28 16.67 -12.53
C CYS A 405 9.36 15.45 -11.59
N THR A 406 8.53 14.42 -11.80
CA THR A 406 8.58 13.15 -11.07
C THR A 406 9.94 12.48 -11.25
N ALA A 407 10.40 12.33 -12.50
CA ALA A 407 11.68 11.72 -12.83
C ALA A 407 12.86 12.49 -12.22
N VAL A 408 12.81 13.82 -12.25
CA VAL A 408 13.84 14.68 -11.63
C VAL A 408 13.82 14.56 -10.10
N LYS A 409 12.65 14.50 -9.48
CA LYS A 409 12.48 14.37 -8.03
C LYS A 409 12.94 12.99 -7.53
N ALA A 410 12.68 11.94 -8.31
CA ALA A 410 13.09 10.56 -8.06
C ALA A 410 14.56 10.27 -8.39
N ASP A 411 15.32 11.27 -8.86
CA ASP A 411 16.69 11.09 -9.36
C ASP A 411 16.83 9.98 -10.42
N ALA A 412 15.84 9.87 -11.32
CA ALA A 412 15.79 8.90 -12.40
C ALA A 412 16.71 9.30 -13.56
N PHE A 413 18.00 9.52 -13.27
CA PHE A 413 18.98 10.06 -14.22
C PHE A 413 19.09 9.22 -15.51
N ASP A 414 19.18 7.90 -15.38
CA ASP A 414 19.28 6.97 -16.51
C ASP A 414 18.05 7.00 -17.42
N SER A 415 16.86 6.94 -16.82
CA SER A 415 15.61 7.08 -17.56
C SER A 415 15.51 8.44 -18.24
N LEU A 416 15.90 9.54 -17.59
CA LEU A 416 15.92 10.87 -18.20
C LEU A 416 16.88 10.94 -19.39
N VAL A 417 18.10 10.41 -19.26
CA VAL A 417 19.07 10.35 -20.37
C VAL A 417 18.50 9.55 -21.53
N TYR A 418 17.88 8.41 -21.24
CA TYR A 418 17.23 7.56 -22.23
C TYR A 418 16.09 8.30 -22.96
N LEU A 419 15.09 8.78 -22.22
CA LEU A 419 13.90 9.45 -22.76
C LEU A 419 14.27 10.71 -23.56
N LEU A 420 15.21 11.50 -23.06
CA LEU A 420 15.64 12.72 -23.75
C LEU A 420 16.46 12.42 -25.01
N SER A 421 17.06 11.22 -25.12
CA SER A 421 17.81 10.82 -26.32
C SER A 421 16.91 10.64 -27.55
N HIS A 422 15.60 10.41 -27.37
CA HIS A 422 14.65 10.36 -28.49
C HIS A 422 14.59 11.68 -29.29
N TYR A 423 15.01 12.80 -28.69
CA TYR A 423 15.03 14.13 -29.32
C TYR A 423 16.42 14.53 -29.85
N GLY A 424 17.38 13.60 -29.86
CA GLY A 424 18.75 13.82 -30.30
C GLY A 424 19.69 14.33 -29.20
N GLU A 425 20.99 14.04 -29.36
CA GLU A 425 22.02 14.29 -28.34
C GLU A 425 22.11 15.77 -27.91
N SER A 426 21.97 16.69 -28.86
CA SER A 426 22.01 18.13 -28.57
C SER A 426 20.85 18.58 -27.68
N ALA A 427 19.64 18.08 -27.94
CA ALA A 427 18.47 18.41 -27.13
C ALA A 427 18.59 17.80 -25.73
N ARG A 428 18.98 16.53 -25.65
CA ARG A 428 19.28 15.83 -24.40
C ARG A 428 20.28 16.60 -23.55
N ASP A 429 21.43 16.96 -24.09
CA ASP A 429 22.51 17.59 -23.32
C ASP A 429 22.10 18.98 -22.82
N ARG A 430 21.36 19.76 -23.63
CA ARG A 430 20.80 21.04 -23.21
C ARG A 430 19.74 20.87 -22.12
N ALA A 431 18.84 19.90 -22.25
CA ALA A 431 17.81 19.61 -21.26
C ALA A 431 18.44 19.14 -19.94
N MET A 432 19.37 18.19 -19.98
CA MET A 432 20.10 17.71 -18.81
C MET A 432 20.93 18.82 -18.14
N PHE A 433 21.49 19.75 -18.91
CA PHE A 433 22.14 20.93 -18.34
C PHE A 433 21.15 21.81 -17.54
N ARG A 434 19.95 22.05 -18.08
CA ARG A 434 18.91 22.84 -17.38
C ARG A 434 18.39 22.10 -16.15
N ILE A 435 18.13 20.80 -16.26
CA ILE A 435 17.72 19.93 -15.14
C ILE A 435 18.78 20.00 -14.04
N ARG A 436 20.06 19.83 -14.35
CA ARG A 436 21.16 19.92 -13.37
C ARG A 436 21.34 21.31 -12.77
N ARG A 437 20.91 22.38 -13.45
CA ARG A 437 20.92 23.73 -12.86
C ARG A 437 19.76 23.91 -11.88
N PHE A 438 18.63 23.26 -12.14
CA PHE A 438 17.45 23.27 -11.28
C PHE A 438 17.61 22.35 -10.07
N ARG A 439 18.13 21.14 -10.27
CA ARG A 439 18.45 20.12 -9.28
C ARG A 439 19.92 19.68 -9.41
N PRO A 440 20.86 20.40 -8.75
CA PRO A 440 22.31 20.12 -8.85
C PRO A 440 22.74 18.75 -8.32
N ASP A 441 21.90 18.14 -7.48
CA ASP A 441 22.04 16.83 -6.86
C ASP A 441 21.69 15.67 -7.81
N ILE A 442 20.98 15.91 -8.91
CA ILE A 442 20.57 14.84 -9.83
C ILE A 442 21.79 14.08 -10.39
N GLY A 443 21.77 12.76 -10.31
CA GLY A 443 22.84 11.85 -10.65
C GLY A 443 24.13 12.13 -9.87
N ALA A 444 24.08 12.76 -8.69
CA ALA A 444 25.27 13.01 -7.86
C ALA A 444 25.88 11.69 -7.39
N ALA A 445 25.04 10.80 -6.86
CA ALA A 445 25.31 9.40 -6.57
C ALA A 445 26.17 8.73 -7.65
N ARG A 446 25.62 8.69 -8.87
CA ARG A 446 26.29 8.13 -10.04
C ARG A 446 27.59 8.85 -10.37
N ARG A 447 27.64 10.18 -10.28
CA ARG A 447 28.87 10.96 -10.49
C ARG A 447 29.97 10.63 -9.49
N TYR A 448 29.63 10.29 -8.24
CA TYR A 448 30.60 9.83 -7.25
C TYR A 448 31.14 8.45 -7.60
N LEU A 449 30.28 7.57 -8.12
CA LEU A 449 30.68 6.22 -8.54
C LEU A 449 31.46 6.24 -9.88
N GLU A 450 31.09 7.06 -10.86
CA GLU A 450 31.70 7.20 -12.19
C GLU A 450 33.03 7.96 -12.21
N ALA A 451 33.70 8.12 -11.06
CA ALA A 451 34.94 8.87 -10.95
C ALA A 451 35.95 8.43 -12.04
N VAL A 452 36.32 9.39 -12.89
CA VAL A 452 37.25 9.17 -14.00
C VAL A 452 38.68 9.26 -13.46
N PRO A 453 39.64 8.48 -14.01
CA PRO A 453 41.05 8.63 -13.71
C PRO A 453 41.49 10.09 -13.65
N GLN A 454 42.33 10.43 -12.67
CA GLN A 454 42.72 11.81 -12.43
C GLN A 454 43.46 12.37 -13.65
N PRO A 455 43.10 13.58 -14.12
CA PRO A 455 43.63 14.12 -15.37
C PRO A 455 45.11 14.54 -15.28
N ASP A 456 45.68 14.61 -14.09
CA ASP A 456 47.11 14.84 -13.86
C ASP A 456 47.92 13.53 -13.73
N GLY A 457 47.26 12.37 -13.89
CA GLY A 457 47.88 11.05 -13.79
C GLY A 457 48.16 10.60 -12.35
N VAL A 458 47.80 11.38 -11.34
CA VAL A 458 48.03 11.01 -9.93
C VAL A 458 46.97 10.01 -9.50
N ASN A 459 47.36 8.76 -9.27
CA ASN A 459 46.46 7.79 -8.66
C ASN A 459 46.46 7.96 -7.14
N LEU A 460 45.44 8.63 -6.58
CA LEU A 460 45.31 8.82 -5.14
C LEU A 460 44.96 7.53 -4.36
N ALA A 461 44.67 6.44 -5.06
CA ALA A 461 44.55 5.09 -4.51
C ALA A 461 45.74 4.19 -4.87
N ALA A 462 46.89 4.76 -5.27
CA ALA A 462 48.08 3.98 -5.65
C ALA A 462 48.57 3.01 -4.54
N ASP A 463 48.38 3.39 -3.28
CA ASP A 463 48.80 2.58 -2.12
C ASP A 463 47.77 1.49 -1.75
N PHE A 464 46.64 1.42 -2.46
CA PHE A 464 45.60 0.44 -2.20
C PHE A 464 45.86 -0.86 -2.97
N ASP A 465 46.07 -1.95 -2.24
CA ASP A 465 46.23 -3.29 -2.81
C ASP A 465 44.89 -4.05 -2.83
N PRO A 466 44.24 -4.20 -4.00
CA PRO A 466 42.96 -4.88 -4.11
C PRO A 466 43.05 -6.41 -3.94
N GLN A 467 44.23 -7.03 -4.09
CA GLN A 467 44.37 -8.50 -4.10
C GLN A 467 44.09 -9.15 -2.75
N ARG A 468 44.06 -8.37 -1.67
CA ARG A 468 43.92 -8.85 -0.29
C ARG A 468 42.65 -8.34 0.39
N LYS A 469 41.68 -7.86 -0.39
CA LYS A 469 40.51 -7.14 0.12
C LYS A 469 39.24 -7.76 -0.42
N GLU A 470 38.25 -7.87 0.46
CA GLU A 470 36.88 -8.19 0.08
C GLU A 470 36.28 -7.02 -0.72
N TYR A 471 35.43 -7.33 -1.71
CA TYR A 471 34.82 -6.33 -2.58
C TYR A 471 33.38 -6.67 -2.94
N PHE A 472 32.65 -5.64 -3.37
CA PHE A 472 31.33 -5.74 -3.98
C PHE A 472 31.48 -5.65 -5.50
N THR A 473 30.73 -6.45 -6.25
CA THR A 473 30.67 -6.30 -7.71
C THR A 473 29.49 -5.40 -8.05
N LEU A 474 29.75 -4.28 -8.72
CA LEU A 474 28.71 -3.38 -9.22
C LEU A 474 28.05 -3.95 -10.48
N PRO A 475 26.84 -3.51 -10.87
CA PRO A 475 26.18 -3.95 -12.11
C PRO A 475 27.01 -3.83 -13.38
N ASP A 476 27.93 -2.86 -13.42
CA ASP A 476 28.84 -2.65 -14.55
C ASP A 476 30.11 -3.52 -14.49
N GLY A 477 30.19 -4.48 -13.56
CA GLY A 477 31.29 -5.42 -13.40
C GLY A 477 32.51 -4.87 -12.66
N SER A 478 32.52 -3.57 -12.32
CA SER A 478 33.59 -3.00 -11.50
C SER A 478 33.51 -3.46 -10.04
N ARG A 479 34.64 -3.41 -9.34
CA ARG A 479 34.72 -3.84 -7.93
C ARG A 479 34.75 -2.64 -7.01
N LEU A 480 34.01 -2.70 -5.92
CA LEU A 480 33.94 -1.65 -4.90
C LEU A 480 34.50 -2.19 -3.58
N TYR A 481 35.41 -1.44 -2.98
CA TYR A 481 36.14 -1.80 -1.78
C TYR A 481 35.89 -0.79 -0.66
N ALA A 482 35.84 -1.28 0.58
CA ALA A 482 35.95 -0.44 1.77
C ALA A 482 37.41 -0.34 2.21
N ASP A 483 37.92 0.89 2.35
CA ASP A 483 39.30 1.12 2.77
C ASP A 483 39.45 1.02 4.30
N LEU A 484 39.65 -0.20 4.78
CA LEU A 484 39.95 -0.46 6.20
C LEU A 484 41.25 0.21 6.70
N SER A 485 42.10 0.73 5.81
CA SER A 485 43.27 1.52 6.23
C SER A 485 42.90 2.89 6.79
N ALA A 486 41.63 3.30 6.68
CA ALA A 486 41.11 4.45 7.39
C ALA A 486 41.04 4.21 8.91
N LEU A 487 41.03 2.95 9.36
CA LEU A 487 41.18 2.61 10.78
C LEU A 487 42.66 2.40 11.07
N ALA A 488 43.21 3.00 12.12
CA ALA A 488 44.63 2.78 12.41
C ALA A 488 44.88 1.31 12.78
N SER A 489 46.05 0.78 12.43
CA SER A 489 46.43 -0.57 12.85
C SER A 489 46.80 -0.59 14.35
N PRO A 490 46.73 -1.76 15.01
CA PRO A 490 47.39 -1.94 16.31
C PRO A 490 48.86 -1.54 16.22
N GLY A 491 49.41 -0.89 17.27
CA GLY A 491 50.80 -0.43 17.26
C GLY A 491 51.10 0.81 16.41
N HIS A 492 50.08 1.59 16.02
CA HIS A 492 50.29 2.84 15.26
C HIS A 492 51.10 3.89 16.04
N ASN A 493 51.77 4.79 15.32
CA ASN A 493 52.56 5.88 15.91
C ASN A 493 51.79 7.21 16.09
N LEU A 494 50.46 7.19 16.10
CA LEU A 494 49.60 8.39 16.19
C LEU A 494 49.49 9.00 17.60
N GLY A 495 50.19 8.43 18.59
CA GLY A 495 50.09 8.81 19.99
C GLY A 495 48.98 8.06 20.75
N PRO A 496 48.86 8.30 22.07
CA PRO A 496 47.90 7.61 22.92
C PRO A 496 46.46 7.92 22.52
N CYS A 497 45.58 6.95 22.71
CA CYS A 497 44.15 7.11 22.48
C CYS A 497 43.41 7.13 23.82
N HIS A 498 42.41 8.00 23.96
CA HIS A 498 41.58 8.02 25.17
C HIS A 498 40.83 6.71 25.34
N ALA A 499 40.57 6.32 26.59
CA ALA A 499 39.74 5.17 26.89
C ALA A 499 38.37 5.30 26.19
N GLY A 500 37.94 4.23 25.52
CA GLY A 500 36.71 4.23 24.74
C GLY A 500 36.79 5.06 23.45
N HIS A 501 37.97 5.35 22.91
CA HIS A 501 38.16 6.00 21.62
C HIS A 501 39.07 5.16 20.70
N PHE A 502 39.05 5.46 19.40
CA PHE A 502 39.94 4.89 18.40
C PHE A 502 40.41 5.96 17.40
N TRP A 503 41.50 5.70 16.66
CA TRP A 503 41.96 6.61 15.62
C TRP A 503 41.35 6.27 14.27
N LEU A 504 40.67 7.26 13.71
CA LEU A 504 40.06 7.24 12.38
C LEU A 504 40.78 8.24 11.47
N ARG A 505 41.06 7.82 10.24
CA ARG A 505 41.54 8.68 9.16
C ARG A 505 40.35 9.34 8.50
N GLU A 506 40.26 10.65 8.66
CA GLU A 506 39.36 11.50 7.91
C GLU A 506 40.00 11.84 6.56
N ASP A 507 39.33 11.38 5.50
CA ASP A 507 39.73 11.60 4.12
C ASP A 507 38.93 12.78 3.55
N THR A 508 39.52 13.97 3.57
CA THR A 508 38.91 15.17 2.97
C THR A 508 39.22 15.21 1.49
N VAL A 509 38.18 15.17 0.67
CA VAL A 509 38.32 15.09 -0.79
C VAL A 509 37.94 16.42 -1.44
N VAL A 510 38.91 17.05 -2.10
CA VAL A 510 38.66 18.24 -2.92
C VAL A 510 38.25 17.77 -4.31
N LEU A 511 36.97 17.94 -4.61
CA LEU A 511 36.39 17.60 -5.90
C LEU A 511 36.48 18.79 -6.86
N ARG A 512 36.88 18.53 -8.10
CA ARG A 512 36.78 19.52 -9.18
C ARG A 512 35.79 19.02 -10.22
N ARG A 513 34.88 19.89 -10.65
CA ARG A 513 33.97 19.59 -11.75
C ARG A 513 34.63 19.95 -13.08
N ARG A 514 34.64 19.01 -14.04
CA ARG A 514 35.08 19.27 -15.42
C ARG A 514 34.03 18.70 -16.37
N LYS A 515 33.20 19.59 -16.94
CA LYS A 515 32.01 19.24 -17.73
C LYS A 515 31.02 18.40 -16.91
N ASP A 516 30.75 17.18 -17.35
CA ASP A 516 29.88 16.15 -16.77
C ASP A 516 30.57 15.27 -15.73
N ARG A 517 31.91 15.35 -15.62
CA ARG A 517 32.71 14.50 -14.74
C ARG A 517 33.06 15.17 -13.42
N VAL A 518 33.05 14.39 -12.35
CA VAL A 518 33.64 14.74 -11.06
C VAL A 518 35.00 14.06 -10.99
N ILE A 519 36.04 14.86 -10.77
CA ILE A 519 37.40 14.36 -10.57
C ILE A 519 37.83 14.69 -9.15
N VAL A 520 38.46 13.74 -8.49
CA VAL A 520 39.19 14.01 -7.26
C VAL A 520 40.45 14.78 -7.64
N ARG A 521 40.60 16.00 -7.11
CA ARG A 521 41.76 16.85 -7.36
C ARG A 521 42.82 16.70 -6.27
N ARG A 522 42.36 16.53 -5.03
CA ARG A 522 43.24 16.43 -3.86
C ARG A 522 42.54 15.56 -2.83
N LEU A 523 43.33 14.70 -2.19
CA LEU A 523 42.93 13.90 -1.04
C LEU A 523 43.81 14.33 0.12
N GLU A 524 43.19 14.90 1.15
CA GLU A 524 43.87 15.25 2.39
C GLU A 524 43.49 14.23 3.45
N LYS A 525 44.47 13.51 3.98
CA LYS A 525 44.28 12.47 4.98
C LYS A 525 44.66 13.03 6.35
N ARG A 526 43.72 13.07 7.29
CA ARG A 526 43.95 13.55 8.66
C ARG A 526 43.51 12.48 9.66
N TRP A 527 44.38 12.13 10.59
CA TRP A 527 43.99 11.27 11.71
C TRP A 527 43.28 12.09 12.78
N ARG A 528 42.15 11.58 13.27
CA ARG A 528 41.41 12.12 14.40
C ARG A 528 40.97 11.00 15.34
N MET A 529 40.78 11.36 16.60
CA MET A 529 40.31 10.45 17.62
C MET A 529 38.79 10.50 17.68
N GLU A 530 38.16 9.34 17.60
CA GLU A 530 36.70 9.18 17.57
C GLU A 530 36.25 8.33 18.76
N PRO A 531 35.14 8.68 19.43
CA PRO A 531 34.58 7.84 20.47
C PRO A 531 34.10 6.52 19.88
N LEU A 532 34.28 5.42 20.62
CA LEU A 532 33.61 4.17 20.31
C LEU A 532 32.10 4.41 20.32
N PRO A 533 31.35 3.93 19.32
CA PRO A 533 29.90 4.00 19.36
C PRO A 533 29.42 3.30 20.63
N LEU A 534 28.77 4.04 21.52
CA LEU A 534 28.28 3.51 22.80
C LEU A 534 27.30 2.37 22.52
N ARG A 535 27.71 1.14 22.85
CA ARG A 535 26.89 -0.07 22.75
C ARG A 535 25.57 0.10 23.49
N LYS A 536 24.49 0.28 22.75
CA LYS A 536 23.18 -0.23 23.16
C LYS A 536 22.93 -1.48 22.30
N PRO A 537 23.18 -2.69 22.85
CA PRO A 537 22.95 -3.94 22.13
C PRO A 537 21.54 -3.95 21.52
N GLY A 538 21.46 -4.29 20.24
CA GLY A 538 20.18 -4.43 19.53
C GLY A 538 19.61 -3.14 18.92
N THR A 539 20.35 -2.02 18.87
CA THR A 539 19.89 -0.82 18.17
C THR A 539 20.52 -0.70 16.78
N CYS A 540 19.72 -0.37 15.75
CA CYS A 540 20.17 -0.13 14.37
C CYS A 540 21.17 1.04 14.22
N ARG A 541 21.60 1.67 15.33
CA ARG A 541 22.55 2.78 15.34
C ARG A 541 24.01 2.32 15.37
N GLU A 542 24.33 1.14 15.89
CA GLU A 542 25.72 0.64 15.97
C GLU A 542 26.29 0.35 14.56
N GLN A 543 25.50 -0.34 13.73
CA GLN A 543 25.87 -0.69 12.35
C GLN A 543 26.02 0.55 11.44
N ARG A 544 25.32 1.64 11.75
CA ARG A 544 25.38 2.89 10.96
C ARG A 544 26.69 3.65 11.14
N TYR A 545 27.33 3.54 12.31
CA TYR A 545 28.52 4.33 12.60
C TYR A 545 29.76 3.82 11.85
N LEU A 546 29.92 2.50 11.72
CA LEU A 546 31.05 1.91 10.97
C LEU A 546 30.93 2.20 9.47
N ASP A 547 29.72 2.13 8.92
CA ASP A 547 29.46 2.50 7.53
C ASP A 547 29.94 3.93 7.22
N GLU A 548 29.69 4.88 8.12
CA GLU A 548 30.12 6.27 7.96
C GLU A 548 31.64 6.47 8.04
N CYS A 549 32.38 5.51 8.60
CA CYS A 549 33.83 5.60 8.83
C CYS A 549 34.67 5.03 7.68
N LEU A 550 34.11 4.26 6.75
CA LEU A 550 34.88 3.49 5.78
C LEU A 550 34.87 4.16 4.38
N PRO A 551 35.96 4.79 3.93
CA PRO A 551 36.06 5.35 2.58
C PRO A 551 35.94 4.27 1.52
N LEU A 552 35.36 4.62 0.36
CA LEU A 552 35.19 3.69 -0.74
C LEU A 552 36.22 3.91 -1.86
N ILE A 553 36.72 2.78 -2.37
CA ILE A 553 37.62 2.70 -3.52
C ILE A 553 36.97 1.81 -4.57
N ARG A 554 37.00 2.22 -5.83
CA ARG A 554 36.46 1.46 -6.95
C ARG A 554 37.59 1.02 -7.86
N GLU A 555 37.60 -0.25 -8.27
CA GLU A 555 38.51 -0.79 -9.28
C GLU A 555 37.77 -0.95 -10.60
N ILE A 556 38.28 -0.29 -11.64
CA ILE A 556 37.79 -0.36 -13.02
C ILE A 556 38.98 -0.72 -13.90
N ASP A 557 38.89 -1.82 -14.64
CA ASP A 557 39.96 -2.31 -15.53
C ASP A 557 41.34 -2.41 -14.84
N GLY A 558 41.36 -2.84 -13.57
CA GLY A 558 42.57 -2.97 -12.75
C GLY A 558 43.08 -1.65 -12.14
N GLN A 559 42.41 -0.52 -12.39
CA GLN A 559 42.75 0.77 -11.80
C GLN A 559 41.87 1.07 -10.58
N CYS A 560 42.49 1.20 -9.40
CA CYS A 560 41.84 1.66 -8.18
C CYS A 560 41.64 3.19 -8.19
N ILE A 561 40.44 3.64 -7.84
CA ILE A 561 40.04 5.06 -7.82
C ILE A 561 39.35 5.34 -6.48
N HIS A 562 39.85 6.33 -5.74
CA HIS A 562 39.22 6.78 -4.51
C HIS A 562 37.94 7.57 -4.83
N LEU A 563 36.79 7.16 -4.30
CA LEU A 563 35.50 7.76 -4.65
C LEU A 563 35.18 9.04 -3.86
N GLY A 564 35.85 9.24 -2.72
CA GLY A 564 35.64 10.41 -1.86
C GLY A 564 34.30 10.43 -1.15
N VAL A 565 33.69 9.26 -1.02
CA VAL A 565 32.49 8.98 -0.25
C VAL A 565 32.77 7.78 0.65
N THR A 566 32.01 7.63 1.73
CA THR A 566 32.10 6.50 2.65
C THR A 566 31.01 5.47 2.34
N LEU A 567 31.15 4.27 2.88
CA LEU A 567 30.20 3.17 2.71
C LEU A 567 28.78 3.59 3.11
N GLY A 568 28.63 4.30 4.23
CA GLY A 568 27.37 4.84 4.70
C GLY A 568 26.82 5.92 3.78
N ASN A 569 27.65 6.84 3.32
CA ASN A 569 27.21 7.87 2.38
C ASN A 569 26.70 7.30 1.06
N VAL A 570 27.30 6.22 0.55
CA VAL A 570 26.74 5.52 -0.62
C VAL A 570 25.42 4.86 -0.28
N ILE A 571 25.31 4.12 0.82
CA ILE A 571 24.04 3.47 1.21
C ILE A 571 22.89 4.48 1.41
N TRP A 572 23.17 5.70 1.88
CA TRP A 572 22.15 6.71 2.18
C TRP A 572 21.91 7.74 1.06
N LEU A 573 22.92 8.09 0.27
CA LEU A 573 22.83 9.10 -0.80
C LEU A 573 22.53 8.51 -2.19
N LEU A 574 22.21 7.22 -2.29
CA LEU A 574 21.73 6.59 -3.52
C LEU A 574 20.18 6.61 -3.56
N PRO A 575 19.54 7.64 -4.15
CA PRO A 575 18.10 7.71 -4.31
C PRO A 575 17.55 6.79 -5.43
N SER A 576 18.40 6.30 -6.36
CA SER A 576 17.94 5.43 -7.44
C SER A 576 17.63 4.02 -6.92
N CYS A 577 16.42 3.53 -7.21
CA CYS A 577 15.98 2.17 -6.89
C CYS A 577 16.98 1.10 -7.35
N GLU A 578 17.52 1.15 -8.57
CA GLU A 578 18.48 0.15 -9.07
C GLU A 578 19.71 -0.05 -8.17
N LEU A 579 20.32 1.05 -7.66
CA LEU A 579 21.45 0.98 -6.75
C LEU A 579 21.04 0.66 -5.30
N ARG A 580 19.86 1.11 -4.86
CA ARG A 580 19.32 0.70 -3.56
C ARG A 580 18.99 -0.80 -3.54
N ASP A 581 18.44 -1.34 -4.61
CA ASP A 581 18.07 -2.75 -4.74
C ASP A 581 19.31 -3.62 -4.97
N THR A 582 20.38 -3.08 -5.56
CA THR A 582 21.68 -3.79 -5.56
C THR A 582 22.43 -3.68 -4.24
N THR A 583 22.35 -2.55 -3.51
CA THR A 583 23.10 -2.35 -2.25
C THR A 583 22.34 -2.76 -0.97
N ALA A 584 21.01 -2.88 -0.99
CA ALA A 584 20.24 -3.37 0.15
C ALA A 584 20.58 -4.84 0.48
N PRO A 585 20.70 -5.75 -0.50
CA PRO A 585 21.25 -7.08 -0.28
C PRO A 585 22.70 -7.06 0.19
N TRP A 586 23.47 -5.98 -0.04
CA TRP A 586 24.87 -5.93 0.38
C TRP A 586 25.01 -6.09 1.89
N ARG A 587 24.09 -5.55 2.69
CA ARG A 587 24.14 -5.74 4.16
C ARG A 587 24.09 -7.21 4.58
N GLU A 588 23.53 -8.05 3.72
CA GLU A 588 23.38 -9.49 3.91
C GLU A 588 24.46 -10.28 3.15
N LEU A 589 25.23 -9.64 2.27
CA LEU A 589 26.32 -10.30 1.56
C LEU A 589 27.44 -10.68 2.54
N PRO A 590 27.99 -11.91 2.44
CA PRO A 590 29.13 -12.33 3.25
C PRO A 590 30.32 -11.35 3.20
N ALA A 591 30.56 -10.70 2.05
CA ALA A 591 31.62 -9.71 1.90
C ALA A 591 31.41 -8.46 2.77
N TYR A 592 30.18 -7.97 2.91
CA TYR A 592 29.89 -6.83 3.77
C TYR A 592 30.04 -7.19 5.25
N VAL A 593 29.47 -8.33 5.66
CA VAL A 593 29.62 -8.84 7.03
C VAL A 593 31.10 -9.02 7.36
N ALA A 594 31.88 -9.60 6.44
CA ALA A 594 33.33 -9.74 6.61
C ALA A 594 34.05 -8.40 6.73
N ILE A 595 33.66 -7.37 5.94
CA ILE A 595 34.22 -6.02 6.05
C ILE A 595 33.90 -5.38 7.41
N GLN A 596 32.65 -5.52 7.88
CA GLN A 596 32.23 -5.01 9.20
C GLN A 596 32.98 -5.73 10.32
N ASP A 597 33.07 -7.07 10.26
CA ASP A 597 33.80 -7.87 11.23
C ASP A 597 35.29 -7.51 11.28
N GLN A 598 35.91 -7.27 10.11
CA GLN A 598 37.29 -6.83 10.02
C GLN A 598 37.48 -5.41 10.58
N ALA A 599 36.55 -4.49 10.32
CA ALA A 599 36.56 -3.13 10.86
C ALA A 599 36.42 -3.16 12.40
N GLU A 600 35.44 -3.91 12.91
CA GLU A 600 35.23 -4.10 14.34
C GLU A 600 36.45 -4.73 15.02
N LYS A 601 36.98 -5.81 14.43
CA LYS A 601 38.17 -6.49 14.94
C LYS A 601 39.33 -5.50 15.06
N ARG A 602 39.57 -4.70 14.01
CA ARG A 602 40.65 -3.72 14.00
C ARG A 602 40.48 -2.63 15.05
N ILE A 603 39.26 -2.13 15.24
CA ILE A 603 38.93 -1.18 16.32
C ILE A 603 39.19 -1.80 17.69
N ARG A 604 38.74 -3.05 17.92
CA ARG A 604 38.96 -3.76 19.19
C ARG A 604 40.44 -3.97 19.47
N GLU A 605 41.21 -4.41 18.49
CA GLU A 605 42.65 -4.62 18.62
C GLU A 605 43.38 -3.29 18.91
N GLN A 606 42.98 -2.21 18.25
CA GLN A 606 43.51 -0.87 18.51
C GLN A 606 43.20 -0.41 19.94
N VAL A 607 41.96 -0.58 20.40
CA VAL A 607 41.53 -0.21 21.77
C VAL A 607 42.27 -1.04 22.81
N ALA A 608 42.43 -2.35 22.59
CA ALA A 608 43.15 -3.24 23.49
C ALA A 608 44.62 -2.81 23.59
N TRP A 609 45.28 -2.58 22.46
CA TRP A 609 46.67 -2.10 22.40
C TRP A 609 46.85 -0.78 23.17
N ASN A 610 45.94 0.18 22.98
CA ASN A 610 45.97 1.46 23.68
C ASN A 610 45.73 1.34 25.19
N SER A 611 45.02 0.28 25.63
CA SER A 611 44.74 0.01 27.04
C SER A 611 45.89 -0.72 27.74
N GLU A 612 46.61 -1.57 27.01
CA GLU A 612 47.75 -2.36 27.52
C GLU A 612 49.08 -1.57 27.53
N GLY A 613 49.26 -0.65 26.57
CA GLY A 613 50.51 0.11 26.39
C GLY A 613 50.68 1.34 27.29
N TYR A 614 49.73 1.64 28.17
CA TYR A 614 49.76 2.80 29.06
C TYR A 614 49.83 2.35 30.53
N ALA A 615 50.83 1.55 30.89
CA ALA A 615 51.36 1.62 32.25
C ALA A 615 52.04 2.99 32.34
N PRO A 616 51.52 3.97 33.13
CA PRO A 616 52.24 5.22 33.31
C PRO A 616 53.63 4.85 33.81
N ALA A 617 54.68 5.23 33.07
CA ALA A 617 56.02 5.17 33.60
C ALA A 617 55.98 5.95 34.93
N GLU A 618 56.24 5.25 36.04
CA GLU A 618 56.24 5.85 37.37
C GLU A 618 57.10 7.12 37.33
N ALA A 619 56.46 8.24 37.68
CA ALA A 619 57.06 9.58 37.72
C ALA A 619 58.09 9.70 38.85
#